data_AF-R6A257-F1
#
_entry.id   AF-R6A257-F1
#
_cell.length_a   1.000
_cell.length_b   1.000
_cell.length_c   1.000
_cell.angle_alpha   90.00
_cell.angle_beta   90.00
_cell.angle_gamma   90.00
#
_symmetry.space_group_name_H-M   'P 1'
#
loop_
_entity.id
_entity.type
_entity.pdbx_description
1 polymer ?
#
loop_
_entity_poly.entity_id
_entity_poly.type
_entity_poly.pdbx_seq_one_letter_code
_entity_poly.pdbx_strand_id
1 'polypeptide(L)'
;MPAFGHFYEADLSNVTAEDDDMWFDVRLEMTDAAGNYQKQLISPAFFVSNVTSIDNATIAATAFSITGKKVGLTNGVKADITVYSIDGRTLQHVYDNEIDFATMAPGLYVVTATTADGRVASAKVIM
;
A
#
# COMPACT_ATOMS: atom_id res chain seq x y z
N MET A 1 -0.34 24.17 23.76
CA MET A 1 0.00 25.60 23.91
C MET A 1 -1.13 26.40 23.29
N PRO A 2 -1.71 27.44 23.91
CA PRO A 2 -2.74 28.25 23.25
C PRO A 2 -2.08 29.04 22.11
N ALA A 3 -2.60 28.87 20.90
CA ALA A 3 -2.24 29.68 19.73
C ALA A 3 -3.31 30.77 19.54
N PHE A 4 -2.89 32.01 19.32
CA PHE A 4 -3.79 33.12 18.98
C PHE A 4 -3.82 33.26 17.45
N GLY A 5 -4.99 33.11 16.83
CA GLY A 5 -5.17 33.27 15.39
C GLY A 5 -6.44 32.61 14.85
N HIS A 6 -6.76 32.90 13.60
CA HIS A 6 -7.78 32.16 12.85
C HIS A 6 -7.21 30.82 12.38
N PHE A 7 -7.98 29.76 12.59
CA PHE A 7 -7.67 28.44 12.06
C PHE A 7 -8.27 28.32 10.67
N TYR A 8 -7.46 27.86 9.73
CA TYR A 8 -7.89 27.55 8.38
C TYR A 8 -7.74 26.05 8.19
N GLU A 9 -8.80 25.41 7.70
CA GLU A 9 -8.82 23.99 7.35
C GLU A 9 -9.14 23.89 5.85
N ALA A 10 -8.46 22.98 5.17
CA ALA A 10 -8.67 22.71 3.75
C ALA A 10 -8.69 21.21 3.54
N ASP A 11 -9.64 20.74 2.74
CA ASP A 11 -9.71 19.35 2.31
C ASP A 11 -8.61 19.08 1.27
N LEU A 12 -7.72 18.14 1.60
CA LEU A 12 -6.63 17.70 0.73
C LEU A 12 -6.94 16.36 0.05
N SER A 13 -8.18 15.87 0.08
CA SER A 13 -8.55 14.57 -0.53
C SER A 13 -8.23 14.48 -2.02
N ASN A 14 -8.17 15.62 -2.71
CA ASN A 14 -7.86 15.71 -4.15
C ASN A 14 -6.36 15.90 -4.44
N VAL A 15 -5.51 15.98 -3.40
CA VAL A 15 -4.06 16.05 -3.58
C VAL A 15 -3.57 14.64 -3.87
N THR A 16 -3.20 14.40 -5.13
CA THR A 16 -2.60 13.14 -5.58
C THR A 16 -1.09 13.26 -5.57
N ALA A 17 -0.41 12.28 -4.98
CA ALA A 17 1.03 12.12 -5.17
C ALA A 17 1.29 11.51 -6.54
N GLU A 18 2.15 12.18 -7.32
CA GLU A 18 2.59 11.67 -8.63
C GLU A 18 3.66 10.59 -8.48
N ASP A 19 4.38 10.61 -7.35
CA ASP A 19 5.41 9.65 -6.99
C ASP A 19 5.17 9.08 -5.58
N ASP A 20 5.68 7.89 -5.33
CA ASP A 20 5.74 7.33 -3.99
C ASP A 20 6.67 8.16 -3.11
N ASP A 21 6.29 8.34 -1.84
CA ASP A 21 7.17 8.85 -0.79
C ASP A 21 7.74 10.25 -1.08
N MET A 22 6.85 11.24 -1.24
CA MET A 22 7.24 12.61 -1.60
C MET A 22 6.83 13.69 -0.58
N TRP A 23 7.60 14.77 -0.56
CA TRP A 23 7.31 15.98 0.20
C TRP A 23 6.48 16.95 -0.63
N PHE A 24 5.48 17.55 0.01
CA PHE A 24 4.65 18.60 -0.55
C PHE A 24 4.96 19.94 0.09
N ASP A 25 4.87 20.98 -0.72
CA ASP A 25 4.89 22.37 -0.27
C ASP A 25 3.46 22.90 -0.12
N VAL A 26 3.26 23.81 0.83
CA VAL A 26 2.00 24.55 0.99
C VAL A 26 2.21 26.00 0.61
N ARG A 27 1.42 26.50 -0.33
CA ARG A 27 1.35 27.93 -0.66
C ARG A 27 0.08 28.53 -0.06
N LEU A 28 0.25 29.54 0.78
CA LEU A 28 -0.83 30.37 1.29
C LEU A 28 -0.87 31.65 0.44
N GLU A 29 -2.04 31.95 -0.14
CA GLU A 29 -2.29 33.19 -0.89
C GLU A 29 -3.55 33.85 -0.33
N MET A 30 -3.43 35.11 0.07
CA MET A 30 -4.54 35.93 0.57
C MET A 30 -4.63 37.17 -0.30
N THR A 31 -5.84 37.51 -0.74
CA THR A 31 -6.13 38.71 -1.52
C THR A 31 -7.20 39.52 -0.81
N ASP A 32 -6.96 40.81 -0.62
CA ASP A 32 -7.95 41.72 -0.03
C ASP A 32 -8.96 42.24 -1.09
N ALA A 33 -9.99 42.95 -0.63
CA ALA A 33 -11.01 43.52 -1.52
C ALA A 33 -10.48 44.62 -2.46
N ALA A 34 -9.31 45.19 -2.16
CA ALA A 34 -8.63 46.19 -2.99
C ALA A 34 -7.69 45.55 -4.03
N GLY A 35 -7.52 44.22 -3.99
CA GLY A 35 -6.66 43.46 -4.89
C GLY A 35 -5.21 43.35 -4.45
N ASN A 36 -4.86 43.80 -3.24
CA ASN A 36 -3.53 43.53 -2.68
C ASN A 36 -3.44 42.06 -2.29
N TYR A 37 -2.26 41.45 -2.48
CA TYR A 37 -2.07 40.05 -2.14
C TYR A 37 -0.84 39.81 -1.28
N GLN A 38 -0.91 38.78 -0.44
CA GLN A 38 0.21 38.18 0.27
C GLN A 38 0.36 36.73 -0.17
N LYS A 39 1.60 36.32 -0.50
CA LYS A 39 1.95 34.92 -0.82
C LYS A 39 3.05 34.44 0.12
N GLN A 40 2.87 33.25 0.69
CA GLN A 40 3.87 32.57 1.50
C GLN A 40 4.00 31.12 1.05
N LEU A 41 5.23 30.65 0.89
CA LEU A 41 5.55 29.26 0.63
C LEU A 41 6.09 28.62 1.92
N ILE A 42 5.54 27.49 2.30
CA ILE A 42 6.02 26.64 3.39
C ILE A 42 6.59 25.38 2.73
N SER A 43 7.90 25.19 2.85
CA SER A 43 8.63 24.08 2.22
C SER A 43 9.72 23.54 3.16
N PRO A 44 9.79 22.21 3.39
CA PRO A 44 8.75 21.22 3.11
C PRO A 44 7.59 21.34 4.12
N ALA A 45 6.35 21.11 3.69
CA ALA A 45 5.19 21.23 4.57
C ALA A 45 4.74 19.89 5.17
N PHE A 46 4.52 18.87 4.33
CA PHE A 46 4.11 17.54 4.78
C PHE A 46 4.60 16.45 3.82
N PHE A 47 4.76 15.24 4.35
CA PHE A 47 5.19 14.07 3.59
C PHE A 47 4.00 13.15 3.35
N VAL A 48 3.76 12.76 2.10
CA VAL A 48 2.80 11.71 1.77
C VAL A 48 3.61 10.48 1.43
N SER A 49 3.45 9.45 2.26
CA SER A 49 4.11 8.17 2.08
C SER A 49 3.09 7.15 1.60
N ASN A 50 3.42 6.42 0.54
CA ASN A 50 2.53 5.39 0.01
C ASN A 50 2.81 4.04 0.70
N VAL A 51 2.77 3.98 2.04
CA VAL A 51 3.15 2.77 2.81
C VAL A 51 2.06 1.70 2.84
N THR A 52 1.34 1.45 1.75
CA THR A 52 0.27 0.42 1.80
C THR A 52 0.22 -0.60 0.68
N SER A 53 1.05 -0.50 -0.36
CA SER A 53 1.13 -1.58 -1.34
C SER A 53 2.46 -2.30 -1.24
N ILE A 54 2.40 -3.63 -1.13
CA ILE A 54 3.49 -4.46 -1.64
C ILE A 54 3.55 -4.11 -3.12
N ASP A 55 4.64 -3.48 -3.55
CA ASP A 55 4.87 -3.27 -4.97
C ASP A 55 4.93 -4.67 -5.60
N ASN A 56 4.07 -4.92 -6.59
CA ASN A 56 3.91 -6.25 -7.15
C ASN A 56 5.24 -6.60 -7.85
N ALA A 57 6.11 -7.34 -7.16
CA ALA A 57 7.24 -7.99 -7.80
C ALA A 57 6.67 -8.82 -8.95
N THR A 58 7.22 -8.57 -10.15
CA THR A 58 6.65 -8.88 -11.47
C THR A 58 6.01 -10.27 -11.61
N ILE A 59 4.74 -10.37 -11.20
CA ILE A 59 3.66 -11.10 -11.86
C ILE A 59 2.44 -10.17 -11.76
N ALA A 60 1.69 -10.02 -12.85
CA ALA A 60 0.51 -9.15 -12.91
C ALA A 60 -0.40 -9.37 -11.68
N ALA A 61 -1.04 -8.30 -11.19
CA ALA A 61 -1.93 -8.27 -10.01
C ALA A 61 -3.07 -9.32 -10.01
N THR A 62 -3.22 -10.08 -11.09
CA THR A 62 -4.13 -11.22 -11.29
C THR A 62 -3.46 -12.59 -11.08
N ALA A 63 -2.24 -12.65 -10.51
CA ALA A 63 -1.49 -13.90 -10.32
C ALA A 63 -2.16 -14.85 -9.33
N PHE A 64 -2.77 -14.29 -8.29
CA PHE A 64 -3.42 -15.04 -7.22
C PHE A 64 -4.95 -15.03 -7.39
N SER A 65 -5.55 -16.16 -7.02
CA SER A 65 -6.98 -16.36 -6.87
C SER A 65 -7.25 -16.74 -5.43
N ILE A 66 -8.25 -16.11 -4.82
CA ILE A 66 -8.66 -16.36 -3.44
C ILE A 66 -10.05 -16.98 -3.48
N THR A 67 -10.16 -18.23 -3.03
CA THR A 67 -11.43 -18.95 -2.98
C THR A 67 -11.66 -19.48 -1.56
N GLY A 68 -12.51 -18.81 -0.79
CA GLY A 68 -12.68 -19.11 0.63
C GLY A 68 -11.36 -18.90 1.39
N LYS A 69 -10.90 -19.94 2.10
CA LYS A 69 -9.62 -19.94 2.84
C LYS A 69 -8.43 -20.44 2.03
N LYS A 70 -8.55 -20.51 0.71
CA LYS A 70 -7.48 -20.98 -0.17
C LYS A 70 -6.96 -19.85 -1.03
N VAL A 71 -5.64 -19.81 -1.17
CA VAL A 71 -4.94 -18.91 -2.10
C VAL A 71 -4.20 -19.77 -3.10
N GLY A 72 -4.52 -19.63 -4.38
CA GLY A 72 -3.84 -20.34 -5.45
C GLY A 72 -3.46 -19.42 -6.58
N LEU A 73 -2.67 -19.92 -7.53
CA LEU A 73 -2.30 -19.16 -8.73
C LEU A 73 -3.38 -19.30 -9.81
N THR A 74 -3.78 -18.18 -10.44
CA THR A 74 -4.90 -18.10 -11.41
C THR A 74 -4.71 -19.02 -12.63
N ASN A 75 -3.47 -19.35 -12.98
CA ASN A 75 -3.13 -20.24 -14.09
C ASN A 75 -2.92 -21.71 -13.67
N GLY A 76 -3.10 -22.05 -12.39
CA GLY A 76 -2.95 -23.40 -11.86
C GLY A 76 -1.51 -23.95 -11.89
N VAL A 77 -0.52 -23.10 -12.15
CA VAL A 77 0.90 -23.48 -12.18
C VAL A 77 1.39 -23.74 -10.76
N LYS A 78 2.25 -24.76 -10.58
CA LYS A 78 2.90 -25.03 -9.29
C LYS A 78 4.01 -24.01 -9.05
N ALA A 79 4.06 -23.50 -7.83
CA ALA A 79 5.08 -22.57 -7.38
C ALA A 79 5.53 -22.92 -5.97
N ASP A 80 6.69 -22.40 -5.59
CA ASP A 80 7.12 -22.34 -4.21
C ASP A 80 6.34 -21.23 -3.51
N ILE A 81 5.32 -21.60 -2.74
CA ILE A 81 4.39 -20.68 -2.07
C ILE A 81 4.77 -20.60 -0.58
N THR A 82 5.00 -19.37 -0.10
CA THR A 82 5.28 -19.09 1.32
C THR A 82 4.27 -18.11 1.88
N VAL A 83 3.77 -18.39 3.08
CA VAL A 83 2.86 -17.52 3.83
C VAL A 83 3.60 -16.93 5.02
N TYR A 84 3.51 -15.61 5.17
CA TYR A 84 4.08 -14.86 6.28
C TYR A 84 3.00 -14.17 7.12
N SER A 85 3.20 -14.12 8.42
CA SER A 85 2.49 -13.19 9.31
C SER A 85 2.93 -11.75 9.06
N ILE A 86 2.14 -10.79 9.57
CA ILE A 86 2.47 -9.36 9.47
C ILE A 86 3.75 -8.95 10.21
N ASP A 87 4.22 -9.77 11.16
CA ASP A 87 5.50 -9.60 11.85
C ASP A 87 6.68 -10.27 11.10
N GLY A 88 6.44 -10.79 9.89
CA GLY A 88 7.46 -11.31 8.98
C GLY A 88 7.86 -12.77 9.19
N ARG A 89 7.19 -13.52 10.09
CA ARG A 89 7.50 -14.94 10.31
C ARG A 89 6.87 -15.82 9.24
N THR A 90 7.60 -16.82 8.77
CA THR A 90 7.03 -17.87 7.92
C THR A 90 6.08 -18.74 8.73
N LEU A 91 4.83 -18.82 8.29
CA LEU A 91 3.79 -19.64 8.92
C LEU A 91 3.57 -20.96 8.20
N GLN A 92 3.67 -20.94 6.87
CA GLN A 92 3.47 -22.11 6.04
C GLN A 92 4.25 -21.99 4.74
N HIS A 93 4.65 -23.13 4.19
CA HIS A 93 5.39 -23.26 2.94
C HIS A 93 4.93 -24.51 2.21
N VAL A 94 4.75 -24.41 0.90
CA VAL A 94 4.38 -25.54 0.03
C VAL A 94 4.90 -25.33 -1.39
N TYR A 95 5.26 -26.41 -2.07
CA TYR A 95 5.44 -26.39 -3.52
C TYR A 95 4.21 -26.97 -4.22
N ASP A 96 3.22 -26.13 -4.49
CA ASP A 96 1.99 -26.52 -5.19
C ASP A 96 1.35 -25.33 -5.91
N ASN A 97 0.16 -25.50 -6.47
CA ASN A 97 -0.59 -24.42 -7.10
C ASN A 97 -1.55 -23.68 -6.15
N GLU A 98 -1.74 -24.18 -4.93
CA GLU A 98 -2.66 -23.65 -3.92
C GLU A 98 -2.10 -23.89 -2.51
N ILE A 99 -2.43 -22.98 -1.58
CA ILE A 99 -2.20 -23.14 -0.14
C ILE A 99 -3.49 -22.83 0.64
N ASP A 100 -3.75 -23.63 1.68
CA ASP A 100 -4.96 -23.57 2.51
C ASP A 100 -4.66 -22.94 3.88
N PHE A 101 -5.48 -21.95 4.26
CA PHE A 101 -5.42 -21.20 5.52
C PHE A 101 -6.39 -21.74 6.57
N ALA A 102 -7.00 -22.92 6.39
CA ALA A 102 -8.03 -23.46 7.27
C ALA A 102 -7.66 -23.47 8.77
N THR A 103 -6.40 -23.77 9.09
CA THR A 103 -5.87 -23.85 10.46
C THR A 103 -5.36 -22.52 11.00
N MET A 104 -5.32 -21.48 10.17
CA MET A 104 -4.79 -20.17 10.52
C MET A 104 -5.90 -19.30 11.14
N ALA A 105 -5.52 -18.47 12.11
CA ALA A 105 -6.43 -17.50 12.70
C ALA A 105 -6.90 -16.47 11.64
N PRO A 106 -8.07 -15.83 11.81
CA PRO A 106 -8.44 -14.70 10.98
C PRO A 106 -7.42 -13.58 11.13
N GLY A 107 -7.06 -12.93 10.03
CA GLY A 107 -6.01 -11.93 10.04
C GLY A 107 -5.42 -11.58 8.70
N LEU A 108 -4.38 -10.75 8.75
CA LEU A 108 -3.68 -10.27 7.59
C LEU A 108 -2.37 -11.05 7.38
N TYR A 109 -2.17 -11.51 6.14
CA TYR A 109 -1.03 -12.32 5.74
C TYR A 109 -0.39 -11.77 4.46
N VAL A 110 0.89 -12.11 4.29
CA VAL A 110 1.61 -11.92 3.02
C VAL A 110 1.86 -13.29 2.41
N VAL A 111 1.50 -13.46 1.15
CA VAL A 111 1.75 -14.69 0.39
C VAL A 111 2.73 -14.38 -0.72
N THR A 112 3.81 -15.14 -0.81
CA THR A 112 4.74 -15.09 -1.94
C THR A 112 4.66 -16.40 -2.71
N ALA A 113 4.88 -16.33 -4.02
CA ALA A 113 4.93 -17.50 -4.90
C ALA A 113 6.09 -17.34 -5.88
N THR A 114 6.97 -18.33 -5.97
CA THR A 114 8.06 -18.39 -6.94
C THR A 114 7.86 -19.57 -7.89
N THR A 115 7.57 -19.30 -9.16
CA THR A 115 7.39 -20.34 -10.19
C THR A 115 8.74 -20.90 -10.64
N ALA A 116 8.74 -22.08 -11.27
CA ALA A 116 9.96 -22.78 -11.68
C ALA A 116 10.83 -22.01 -12.71
N ASP A 117 10.22 -21.08 -13.44
CA ASP A 117 10.87 -20.15 -14.37
C ASP A 117 11.50 -18.92 -13.67
N GLY A 118 11.46 -18.88 -12.34
CA GLY A 118 12.04 -17.82 -11.52
C GLY A 118 11.17 -16.57 -11.39
N ARG A 119 9.94 -16.56 -11.89
CA ARG A 119 9.02 -15.44 -11.65
C ARG A 119 8.52 -15.47 -10.21
N VAL A 120 8.47 -14.30 -9.58
CA VAL A 120 8.07 -14.14 -8.18
C VAL A 120 6.85 -13.22 -8.12
N ALA A 121 5.82 -13.63 -7.40
CA ALA A 121 4.65 -12.82 -7.07
C ALA A 121 4.49 -12.70 -5.56
N SER A 122 3.90 -11.58 -5.13
CA SER A 122 3.55 -11.36 -3.73
C SER A 122 2.15 -10.76 -3.65
N ALA A 123 1.35 -11.18 -2.67
CA ALA A 123 0.03 -10.63 -2.42
C ALA A 123 -0.24 -10.47 -0.93
N LYS A 124 -0.96 -9.41 -0.60
CA LYS A 124 -1.54 -9.19 0.70
C LYS A 124 -2.92 -9.87 0.76
N VAL A 125 -3.13 -10.76 1.73
CA VAL A 125 -4.35 -11.56 1.84
C VAL A 125 -4.97 -11.39 3.22
N ILE A 126 -6.29 -11.19 3.27
CA ILE A 126 -7.08 -11.14 4.50
C ILE A 126 -7.93 -12.41 4.55
N MET A 127 -7.84 -13.16 5.66
CA MET A 127 -8.57 -14.42 5.89
C MET A 127 -9.44 -14.37 7.14
#